data_AF-A0A7X9BVZ2-F1
#
_entry.id   AF-A0A7X9BVZ2-F1
#
_cell.length_a   1.000
_cell.length_b   1.000
_cell.length_c   1.000
_cell.angle_alpha   90.00
_cell.angle_beta   90.00
_cell.angle_gamma   90.00
#
_symmetry.space_group_name_H-M   'P 1'
#
loop_
_entity.id
_entity.type
_entity.pdbx_description
1 polymer ?
#
loop_
_entity_poly.entity_id
_entity_poly.type
_entity_poly.pdbx_seq_one_letter_code
_entity_poly.pdbx_strand_id
1 'polypeptide(L)'
;MIPKNPKLLKQLEELGIWEVTNTLIRNKEIRIYLILTLLVSLAGTIACFFQSTLTGIIFLSASLVMTFISLIFTRWRYKQIAKLSEYLQRIAKGEYSIDIRDNAEGELSILKNEIYKVTVTLKEQANLLKKDKIFLANAISDISHQLKTPVTSMYVMVDLINNEDLPDEKRKEFIRNIRSQLERLQWLVTSLLKLSKIDAGTVEFKKDNIKIKYLI
;
A
#
# COMPACT_ATOMS: atom_id res chain seq x y z
N MET A 1 13.96 -4.83 -41.78
CA MET A 1 15.09 -5.76 -42.00
C MET A 1 15.81 -5.95 -40.67
N ILE A 2 15.82 -7.17 -40.12
CA ILE A 2 16.49 -7.52 -38.85
C ILE A 2 17.94 -7.91 -39.17
N PRO A 3 18.98 -7.38 -38.49
CA PRO A 3 20.36 -7.74 -38.76
C PRO A 3 20.70 -9.15 -38.25
N LYS A 4 21.43 -9.92 -39.06
CA LYS A 4 21.66 -11.38 -38.93
C LYS A 4 22.97 -11.73 -38.20
N ASN A 5 23.47 -10.86 -37.30
CA ASN A 5 24.75 -11.06 -36.61
C ASN A 5 24.54 -11.34 -35.09
N PRO A 6 24.81 -12.57 -34.62
CA PRO A 6 24.47 -12.99 -33.25
C PRO A 6 25.31 -12.34 -32.14
N LYS A 7 26.51 -11.81 -32.45
CA LYS A 7 27.34 -11.09 -31.46
C LYS A 7 26.78 -9.70 -31.12
N LEU A 8 26.19 -9.02 -32.10
CA LEU A 8 25.53 -7.72 -31.91
C LEU A 8 24.24 -7.86 -31.12
N LEU A 9 23.51 -8.97 -31.28
CA LEU A 9 22.29 -9.25 -30.53
C LEU A 9 22.58 -9.38 -29.03
N LYS A 10 23.62 -10.12 -28.63
CA LYS A 10 24.06 -10.24 -27.22
C LYS A 10 24.50 -8.91 -26.60
N GLN A 11 25.24 -8.08 -27.35
CA GLN A 11 25.65 -6.75 -26.87
C GLN A 11 24.47 -5.79 -26.69
N LEU A 12 23.46 -5.87 -27.56
CA LEU A 12 22.24 -5.04 -27.46
C LEU A 12 21.27 -5.52 -26.36
N GLU A 13 21.34 -6.81 -26.03
CA GLU A 13 20.61 -7.45 -24.93
C GLU A 13 21.21 -7.08 -23.56
N GLU A 14 22.54 -7.12 -23.41
CA GLU A 14 23.27 -6.65 -22.21
C GLU A 14 23.07 -5.16 -21.92
N LEU A 15 22.83 -4.32 -22.95
CA LEU A 15 22.57 -2.89 -22.79
C LEU A 15 21.09 -2.57 -22.45
N GLY A 16 20.21 -3.57 -22.34
CA GLY A 16 18.77 -3.38 -22.10
C GLY A 16 18.06 -2.60 -23.21
N ILE A 17 18.69 -2.46 -24.37
CA ILE A 17 18.19 -1.67 -25.50
C ILE A 17 17.07 -2.46 -26.21
N TRP A 18 17.18 -3.78 -26.32
CA TRP A 18 16.18 -4.61 -27.02
C TRP A 18 14.82 -4.66 -26.31
N GLU A 19 14.79 -4.80 -25.00
CA GLU A 19 13.54 -4.88 -24.24
C GLU A 19 12.79 -3.54 -24.20
N VAL A 20 13.54 -2.45 -24.05
CA VAL A 20 13.01 -1.08 -24.13
C VAL A 20 12.57 -0.73 -25.55
N THR A 21 13.32 -1.13 -26.59
CA THR A 21 12.91 -0.88 -27.98
C THR A 21 11.68 -1.69 -28.37
N ASN A 22 11.54 -2.94 -27.91
CA ASN A 22 10.39 -3.78 -28.23
C ASN A 22 9.12 -3.30 -27.50
N THR A 23 9.23 -2.83 -26.26
CA THR A 23 8.12 -2.19 -25.53
C THR A 23 7.74 -0.82 -26.13
N LEU A 24 8.72 0.01 -26.49
CA LEU A 24 8.48 1.29 -27.20
C LEU A 24 7.80 1.10 -28.55
N ILE A 25 8.28 0.15 -29.37
CA ILE A 25 7.70 -0.12 -30.69
C ILE A 25 6.35 -0.82 -30.54
N ARG A 26 6.03 -1.49 -29.44
CA ARG A 26 4.69 -2.06 -29.22
C ARG A 26 3.63 -1.00 -28.86
N ASN A 27 4.05 0.11 -28.26
CA ASN A 27 3.13 1.17 -27.86
C ASN A 27 2.55 1.91 -29.07
N LYS A 28 1.22 1.87 -29.21
CA LYS A 28 0.47 2.46 -30.33
C LYS A 28 0.72 3.98 -30.45
N GLU A 29 0.83 4.67 -29.33
CA GLU A 29 1.06 6.13 -29.28
C GLU A 29 2.43 6.51 -29.87
N ILE A 30 3.48 5.74 -29.56
CA ILE A 30 4.83 6.00 -30.09
C ILE A 30 4.88 5.70 -31.59
N ARG A 31 4.20 4.63 -32.04
CA ARG A 31 4.07 4.37 -33.49
C ARG A 31 3.38 5.53 -34.20
N ILE A 32 2.27 6.03 -33.65
CA ILE A 32 1.54 7.16 -34.22
C ILE A 32 2.42 8.41 -34.25
N TYR A 33 3.11 8.73 -33.16
CA TYR A 33 4.05 9.85 -33.08
C TYR A 33 5.17 9.76 -34.14
N LEU A 34 5.77 8.57 -34.31
CA LEU A 34 6.82 8.35 -35.30
C LEU A 34 6.31 8.46 -36.73
N ILE A 35 5.12 7.93 -37.03
CA ILE A 35 4.51 8.04 -38.34
C ILE A 35 4.19 9.51 -38.65
N LEU A 36 3.59 10.24 -37.70
CA LEU A 36 3.27 11.67 -37.89
C LEU A 36 4.53 12.51 -38.10
N THR A 37 5.57 12.31 -37.31
CA THR A 37 6.84 13.03 -37.46
C THR A 37 7.52 12.73 -38.79
N LEU A 38 7.51 11.46 -39.24
CA LEU A 38 8.02 11.08 -40.56
C LEU A 38 7.20 11.71 -41.70
N LEU A 39 5.86 11.67 -41.63
CA LEU A 39 4.99 12.27 -42.64
C LEU A 39 5.22 13.79 -42.78
N VAL A 40 5.31 14.50 -41.65
CA VAL A 40 5.60 15.94 -41.64
C VAL A 40 6.98 16.23 -42.21
N SER A 41 8.00 15.44 -41.86
CA SER A 41 9.35 15.59 -42.42
C SER A 41 9.40 15.35 -43.93
N LEU A 42 8.65 14.37 -44.44
CA LEU A 42 8.57 14.04 -45.86
C LEU A 42 7.86 15.16 -46.65
N ALA A 43 6.72 15.64 -46.14
CA ALA A 43 6.00 16.74 -46.77
C ALA A 43 6.84 18.03 -46.80
N GLY A 44 7.54 18.36 -45.71
CA GLY A 44 8.41 19.52 -45.64
C GLY A 44 9.61 19.44 -46.58
N THR A 45 10.26 18.28 -46.68
CA THR A 45 11.37 18.07 -47.63
C THR A 45 10.92 18.21 -49.09
N ILE A 46 9.77 17.64 -49.46
CA ILE A 46 9.20 17.77 -50.82
C ILE A 46 8.92 19.23 -51.14
N ALA A 47 8.27 19.97 -50.23
CA ALA A 47 7.95 21.39 -50.43
C ALA A 47 9.22 22.25 -50.60
N CYS A 48 10.25 22.03 -49.78
CA CYS A 48 11.52 22.76 -49.89
C CYS A 48 12.31 22.44 -51.16
N PHE A 49 12.12 21.26 -51.74
CA PHE A 49 12.79 20.85 -52.97
C PHE A 49 12.29 21.61 -54.21
N PHE A 50 11.03 22.07 -54.21
CA PHE A 50 10.47 22.90 -55.29
C PHE A 50 11.12 24.29 -55.40
N GLN A 51 11.70 24.80 -54.30
CA GLN A 51 12.30 26.12 -54.27
C GLN A 51 13.81 26.08 -54.57
N SER A 52 14.53 25.12 -53.98
CA SER A 52 15.95 24.87 -54.26
C SER A 52 16.39 23.51 -53.71
N THR A 53 17.30 22.84 -54.41
CA THR A 53 17.86 21.54 -53.96
C THR A 53 18.66 21.67 -52.66
N LEU A 54 19.36 22.79 -52.45
CA LEU A 54 20.18 23.02 -51.25
C LEU A 54 19.32 23.15 -49.98
N THR A 55 18.18 23.84 -50.07
CA THR A 55 17.25 24.01 -48.94
C THR A 55 16.61 22.67 -48.53
N GLY A 56 16.33 21.79 -49.49
CA GLY A 56 15.83 20.44 -49.21
C GLY A 56 16.82 19.58 -48.40
N ILE A 57 18.11 19.61 -48.75
CA ILE A 57 19.15 18.84 -48.05
C ILE A 57 19.34 19.33 -46.61
N ILE A 58 19.38 20.65 -46.41
CA ILE A 58 19.52 21.24 -45.08
C ILE A 58 18.30 20.85 -44.21
N PHE A 59 17.08 20.99 -44.74
CA PHE A 59 15.87 20.63 -43.99
C PHE A 59 15.83 19.13 -43.63
N LEU A 60 16.21 18.25 -44.57
CA LEU A 60 16.28 16.81 -44.32
C LEU A 60 17.26 16.48 -43.19
N SER A 61 18.48 17.06 -43.22
CA SER A 61 19.48 16.84 -42.17
C SER A 61 19.01 17.34 -40.80
N ALA A 62 18.41 18.54 -40.73
CA ALA A 62 17.89 19.11 -39.50
C ALA A 62 16.73 18.29 -38.93
N SER A 63 15.82 17.83 -39.81
CA SER A 63 14.70 16.97 -39.42
C SER A 63 15.18 15.62 -38.89
N LEU A 64 16.18 15.01 -39.53
CA LEU A 64 16.75 13.74 -39.07
C LEU A 64 17.36 13.87 -37.65
N VAL A 65 18.12 14.95 -37.41
CA VAL A 65 18.72 15.23 -36.10
C VAL A 65 17.64 15.47 -35.04
N MET A 66 16.62 16.25 -35.37
CA MET A 66 15.49 16.53 -34.45
C MET A 66 14.75 15.24 -34.06
N THR A 67 14.45 14.38 -35.04
CA THR A 67 13.81 13.08 -34.78
C THR A 67 14.70 12.17 -33.95
N PHE A 68 16.02 12.18 -34.18
CA PHE A 68 16.97 11.39 -33.41
C PHE A 68 17.04 11.83 -31.93
N ILE A 69 17.11 13.14 -31.67
CA ILE A 69 17.08 13.71 -30.32
C ILE A 69 15.76 13.35 -29.63
N SER A 70 14.63 13.54 -30.30
CA SER A 70 13.30 13.21 -29.76
C SER A 70 13.22 11.73 -29.36
N LEU A 71 13.71 10.82 -30.21
CA LEU A 71 13.78 9.40 -29.90
C LEU A 71 14.57 9.11 -28.63
N ILE A 72 15.75 9.73 -28.44
CA ILE A 72 16.56 9.56 -27.23
C ILE A 72 15.79 10.02 -25.98
N PHE A 73 15.19 11.21 -26.02
CA PHE A 73 14.39 11.74 -24.91
C PHE A 73 13.19 10.84 -24.59
N THR A 74 12.46 10.38 -25.61
CA THR A 74 11.35 9.44 -25.44
C THR A 74 11.84 8.13 -24.80
N ARG A 75 12.93 7.55 -25.29
CA ARG A 75 13.50 6.31 -24.72
C ARG A 75 13.86 6.48 -23.25
N TRP A 76 14.52 7.59 -22.92
CA TRP A 76 14.91 7.88 -21.54
C TRP A 76 13.70 8.04 -20.61
N ARG A 77 12.67 8.81 -21.04
CA ARG A 77 11.43 9.00 -20.27
C ARG A 77 10.71 7.67 -20.01
N TYR A 78 10.53 6.84 -21.04
CA TYR A 78 9.85 5.55 -20.87
C TYR A 78 10.62 4.59 -19.95
N LYS A 79 11.95 4.60 -20.01
CA LYS A 79 12.78 3.80 -19.08
C LYS A 79 12.57 4.22 -17.63
N GLN A 80 12.45 5.51 -17.35
CA GLN A 80 12.18 5.98 -15.99
C GLN A 80 10.77 5.61 -15.52
N ILE A 81 9.77 5.73 -16.38
CA ILE A 81 8.40 5.31 -16.06
C ILE A 81 8.35 3.80 -15.77
N ALA A 82 9.07 2.98 -16.55
CA ALA A 82 9.16 1.54 -16.32
C ALA A 82 9.77 1.22 -14.94
N LYS A 83 10.83 1.93 -14.53
CA LYS A 83 11.41 1.80 -13.18
C LYS A 83 10.42 2.17 -12.08
N LEU A 84 9.68 3.27 -12.23
CA LEU A 84 8.62 3.65 -11.28
C LEU A 84 7.54 2.57 -11.19
N SER A 85 7.15 1.97 -12.32
CA SER A 85 6.18 0.87 -12.35
C SER A 85 6.71 -0.36 -11.61
N GLU A 86 7.97 -0.74 -11.84
CA GLU A 86 8.63 -1.82 -11.10
C GLU A 86 8.66 -1.54 -9.59
N TYR A 87 8.95 -0.30 -9.19
CA TYR A 87 8.91 0.11 -7.78
C TYR A 87 7.51 -0.04 -7.18
N LEU A 88 6.47 0.39 -7.89
CA LEU A 88 5.08 0.20 -7.44
C LEU A 88 4.73 -1.28 -7.29
N GLN A 89 5.22 -2.15 -8.17
CA GLN A 89 5.02 -3.60 -8.04
C GLN A 89 5.73 -4.17 -6.80
N ARG A 90 6.93 -3.68 -6.47
CA ARG A 90 7.64 -4.09 -5.24
C ARG A 90 6.92 -3.63 -3.98
N ILE A 91 6.42 -2.40 -3.96
CA ILE A 91 5.60 -1.87 -2.85
C ILE A 91 4.33 -2.72 -2.68
N ALA A 92 3.66 -3.09 -3.77
CA ALA A 92 2.48 -3.96 -3.74
C ALA A 92 2.78 -5.36 -3.14
N LYS A 93 4.02 -5.84 -3.25
CA LYS A 93 4.50 -7.08 -2.61
C LYS A 93 4.93 -6.89 -1.14
N GLY A 94 4.84 -5.67 -0.60
CA GLY A 94 5.25 -5.33 0.77
C GLY A 94 6.72 -4.95 0.93
N GLU A 95 7.45 -4.77 -0.17
CA GLU A 95 8.83 -4.26 -0.13
C GLU A 95 8.86 -2.73 -0.14
N TYR A 96 9.07 -2.13 1.02
CA TYR A 96 9.09 -0.67 1.19
C TYR A 96 10.51 -0.05 1.13
N SER A 97 11.49 -0.74 0.53
CA SER A 97 12.86 -0.21 0.42
C SER A 97 12.91 0.82 -0.70
N ILE A 98 13.07 2.10 -0.33
CA ILE A 98 13.23 3.16 -1.30
C ILE A 98 14.44 4.02 -0.95
N ASP A 99 15.37 4.13 -1.91
CA ASP A 99 16.29 5.26 -1.99
C ASP A 99 15.90 6.09 -3.23
N ILE A 100 15.15 7.15 -3.00
CA ILE A 100 14.76 8.14 -4.01
C ILE A 100 15.44 9.45 -3.61
N ARG A 101 16.77 9.45 -3.59
CA ARG A 101 17.55 10.69 -3.60
C ARG A 101 17.82 11.06 -5.05
N ASP A 102 16.97 11.91 -5.60
CA ASP A 102 17.14 12.42 -6.95
C ASP A 102 16.62 13.85 -6.99
N ASN A 103 17.54 14.79 -7.15
CA ASN A 103 17.25 16.23 -7.13
C ASN A 103 16.99 16.75 -8.56
N ALA A 104 16.38 15.93 -9.41
CA ALA A 104 16.04 16.33 -10.77
C ALA A 104 14.82 17.25 -10.76
N GLU A 105 14.78 18.22 -11.67
CA GLU A 105 13.62 19.08 -11.90
C GLU A 105 12.64 18.43 -12.90
N GLY A 106 11.38 18.87 -12.86
CA GLY A 106 10.34 18.49 -13.82
C GLY A 106 9.31 17.47 -13.31
N GLU A 107 8.25 17.28 -14.11
CA GLU A 107 7.06 16.48 -13.76
C GLU A 107 7.36 15.04 -13.31
N LEU A 108 8.37 14.42 -13.91
CA LEU A 108 8.77 13.06 -13.57
C LEU A 108 9.35 12.97 -12.14
N SER A 109 10.05 14.02 -11.71
CA SER A 109 10.59 14.10 -10.34
C SER A 109 9.49 14.34 -9.32
N ILE A 110 8.51 15.20 -9.65
CA ILE A 110 7.31 15.41 -8.84
C ILE A 110 6.57 14.08 -8.65
N LEU A 111 6.29 13.36 -9.73
CA LEU A 111 5.63 12.05 -9.67
C LEU A 111 6.40 11.07 -8.79
N LYS A 112 7.73 11.03 -8.93
CA LYS A 112 8.61 10.18 -8.11
C LYS A 112 8.50 10.50 -6.62
N ASN A 113 8.46 11.78 -6.26
CA ASN A 113 8.30 12.24 -4.89
C ASN A 113 6.89 11.93 -4.33
N GLU A 114 5.84 12.12 -5.13
CA GLU A 114 4.47 11.76 -4.71
C GLU A 114 4.33 10.25 -4.47
N ILE A 115 4.90 9.40 -5.34
CA ILE A 115 4.96 7.96 -5.11
C ILE A 115 5.73 7.64 -3.82
N TYR A 116 6.83 8.34 -3.56
CA TYR A 116 7.58 8.17 -2.32
C TYR A 116 6.75 8.51 -1.08
N LYS A 117 6.07 9.67 -1.07
CA LYS A 117 5.17 10.07 0.03
C LYS A 117 4.09 9.03 0.28
N VAL A 118 3.41 8.57 -0.77
CA VAL A 118 2.38 7.53 -0.66
C VAL A 118 2.98 6.24 -0.08
N THR A 119 4.18 5.86 -0.51
CA THR A 119 4.85 4.66 0.01
C THR A 119 5.16 4.77 1.50
N VAL A 120 5.67 5.91 1.94
CA VAL A 120 5.96 6.16 3.37
C VAL A 120 4.68 6.09 4.19
N THR A 121 3.60 6.71 3.73
CA THR A 121 2.28 6.65 4.39
C THR A 121 1.76 5.22 4.48
N LEU A 122 1.82 4.45 3.39
CA LEU A 122 1.38 3.06 3.38
C LEU A 122 2.22 2.19 4.33
N LYS A 123 3.54 2.41 4.38
CA LYS A 123 4.43 1.71 5.31
C LYS A 123 4.05 2.00 6.77
N GLU A 124 3.77 3.26 7.08
CA GLU A 124 3.37 3.65 8.44
C GLU A 124 2.01 3.04 8.82
N GLN A 125 1.03 3.12 7.92
CA GLN A 125 -0.28 2.48 8.12
C GLN A 125 -0.18 0.96 8.31
N ALA A 126 0.67 0.29 7.52
CA ALA A 126 0.92 -1.14 7.67
C ALA A 126 1.56 -1.47 9.03
N ASN A 127 2.48 -0.63 9.51
CA ASN A 127 3.09 -0.80 10.84
C ASN A 127 2.08 -0.59 11.97
N LEU A 128 1.22 0.43 11.88
CA LEU A 128 0.15 0.68 12.84
C LEU A 128 -0.82 -0.50 12.88
N LEU A 129 -1.32 -0.94 11.72
CA LEU A 129 -2.21 -2.11 11.65
C LEU A 129 -1.57 -3.37 12.24
N LYS A 130 -0.27 -3.57 12.05
CA LYS A 130 0.46 -4.68 12.66
C LYS A 130 0.50 -4.57 14.19
N LYS A 131 0.75 -3.37 14.72
CA LYS A 131 0.71 -3.12 16.18
C LYS A 131 -0.70 -3.38 16.73
N ASP A 132 -1.74 -2.88 16.06
CA ASP A 132 -3.13 -3.09 16.48
C ASP A 132 -3.51 -4.56 16.50
N LYS A 133 -3.09 -5.33 15.48
CA LYS A 133 -3.29 -6.80 15.44
C LYS A 133 -2.63 -7.50 16.63
N ILE A 134 -1.39 -7.13 16.95
CA ILE A 134 -0.66 -7.71 18.09
C ILE A 134 -1.35 -7.33 19.40
N PHE A 135 -1.72 -6.05 19.55
CA PHE A 135 -2.43 -5.55 20.72
C PHE A 135 -3.75 -6.30 20.92
N LEU A 136 -4.56 -6.45 19.87
CA LEU A 136 -5.82 -7.17 19.93
C LEU A 136 -5.61 -8.65 20.30
N ALA A 137 -4.62 -9.31 19.71
CA ALA A 137 -4.30 -10.70 20.04
C ALA A 137 -3.91 -10.87 21.52
N ASN A 138 -3.07 -9.99 22.04
CA ASN A 138 -2.68 -9.98 23.45
C ASN A 138 -3.89 -9.69 24.37
N ALA A 139 -4.71 -8.70 24.03
CA ALA A 139 -5.90 -8.36 24.80
C ALA A 139 -6.89 -9.54 24.88
N ILE A 140 -7.14 -10.24 23.77
CA ILE A 140 -7.99 -11.43 23.74
C ILE A 140 -7.40 -12.55 24.62
N SER A 141 -6.09 -12.77 24.56
CA SER A 141 -5.40 -13.74 25.41
C SER A 141 -5.56 -13.40 26.89
N ASP A 142 -5.34 -12.14 27.28
CA ASP A 142 -5.45 -11.68 28.65
C ASP A 142 -6.89 -11.80 29.18
N ILE A 143 -7.88 -11.40 28.40
CA ILE A 143 -9.30 -11.55 28.74
C ILE A 143 -9.64 -13.03 28.93
N SER A 144 -9.17 -13.90 28.02
CA SER A 144 -9.41 -15.34 28.12
C SER A 144 -8.82 -15.92 29.41
N HIS A 145 -7.62 -15.48 29.79
CA HIS A 145 -6.98 -15.92 31.04
C HIS A 145 -7.72 -15.41 32.28
N GLN A 146 -8.19 -14.16 32.26
CA GLN A 146 -8.98 -13.57 33.35
C GLN A 146 -10.36 -14.24 33.51
N LEU A 147 -10.94 -14.77 32.44
CA LEU A 147 -12.19 -15.53 32.49
C LEU A 147 -11.97 -16.99 32.93
N LYS A 148 -10.87 -17.63 32.51
CA LYS A 148 -10.59 -19.03 32.83
C LYS A 148 -10.44 -19.29 34.34
N THR A 149 -9.75 -18.41 35.05
CA THR A 149 -9.50 -18.55 36.51
C THR A 149 -10.78 -18.64 37.34
N PRO A 150 -11.72 -17.66 37.29
CA PRO A 150 -12.97 -17.74 38.05
C PRO A 150 -13.85 -18.90 37.61
N VAL A 151 -13.90 -19.22 36.31
CA VAL A 151 -14.66 -20.37 35.79
C VAL A 151 -14.13 -21.69 36.35
N THR A 152 -12.81 -21.89 36.33
CA THR A 152 -12.17 -23.09 36.90
C THR A 152 -12.45 -23.19 38.39
N SER A 153 -12.36 -22.08 39.12
CA SER A 153 -12.65 -22.04 40.56
C SER A 153 -14.11 -22.42 40.86
N MET A 154 -15.06 -21.93 40.07
CA MET A 154 -16.48 -22.31 40.20
C MET A 154 -16.69 -23.79 39.90
N TYR A 155 -16.01 -24.34 38.89
CA TYR A 155 -16.10 -25.77 38.58
C TYR A 155 -15.65 -26.64 39.77
N VAL A 156 -14.51 -26.31 40.38
CA VAL A 156 -14.02 -27.00 41.58
C VAL A 156 -15.01 -26.87 42.75
N MET A 157 -15.61 -25.69 42.95
CA MET A 157 -16.61 -25.50 44.00
C MET A 157 -17.88 -26.33 43.75
N VAL A 158 -18.32 -26.45 42.50
CA VAL A 158 -19.45 -27.32 42.13
C VAL A 158 -19.12 -28.79 42.39
N ASP A 159 -17.92 -29.25 42.03
CA ASP A 159 -17.48 -30.62 42.30
C ASP A 159 -17.45 -30.91 43.81
N LEU A 160 -16.97 -29.96 44.62
CA LEU A 160 -16.96 -30.09 46.08
C LEU A 160 -18.38 -30.11 46.68
N ILE A 161 -19.31 -29.31 46.13
CA ILE A 161 -20.72 -29.32 46.56
C ILE A 161 -21.36 -30.69 46.30
N ASN A 162 -20.98 -31.41 45.24
CA ASN A 162 -21.56 -32.73 44.95
C ASN A 162 -21.17 -33.83 45.96
N ASN A 163 -20.27 -33.56 46.91
CA ASN A 163 -19.94 -34.50 47.97
C ASN A 163 -21.04 -34.55 49.05
N GLU A 164 -21.56 -35.74 49.33
CA GLU A 164 -22.65 -35.97 50.31
C GLU A 164 -22.20 -35.70 51.75
N ASP A 165 -20.92 -35.94 52.06
CA ASP A 165 -20.34 -35.72 53.39
C ASP A 165 -20.01 -34.24 53.69
N LEU A 166 -20.28 -33.32 52.75
CA LEU A 166 -19.96 -31.91 52.92
C LEU A 166 -20.94 -31.22 53.90
N PRO A 167 -20.45 -30.56 54.97
CA PRO A 167 -21.29 -29.82 55.89
C PRO A 167 -22.14 -28.75 55.20
N ASP A 168 -23.40 -28.60 55.63
CA ASP A 168 -24.34 -27.64 55.05
C ASP A 168 -23.86 -26.19 55.08
N GLU A 169 -23.11 -25.79 56.12
CA GLU A 169 -22.52 -24.45 56.17
C GLU A 169 -21.50 -24.23 55.06
N LYS A 170 -20.63 -25.22 54.80
CA LYS A 170 -19.63 -25.18 53.72
C LYS A 170 -20.29 -25.20 52.34
N ARG A 171 -21.37 -25.98 52.19
CA ARG A 171 -22.20 -26.00 50.97
C ARG A 171 -22.77 -24.62 50.66
N LYS A 172 -23.35 -23.93 51.66
CA LYS A 172 -23.86 -22.56 51.52
C LYS A 172 -22.73 -21.56 51.22
N GLU A 173 -21.57 -21.71 51.84
CA GLU A 173 -20.38 -20.89 51.57
C GLU A 173 -19.95 -20.98 50.09
N PHE A 174 -19.81 -22.19 49.55
CA PHE A 174 -19.44 -22.40 48.15
C PHE A 174 -20.48 -21.84 47.17
N ILE A 175 -21.78 -22.05 47.43
CA ILE A 175 -22.85 -21.46 46.61
C ILE A 175 -22.76 -19.93 46.60
N ARG A 176 -22.48 -19.31 47.75
CA ARG A 176 -22.31 -17.85 47.85
C ARG A 176 -21.09 -17.37 47.05
N ASN A 177 -19.98 -18.09 47.14
CA ASN A 177 -18.76 -17.76 46.40
C ASN A 177 -18.95 -17.89 44.88
N ILE A 178 -19.62 -18.95 44.41
CA ILE A 178 -19.99 -19.11 43.00
C ILE A 178 -20.85 -17.93 42.52
N ARG A 179 -21.88 -17.54 43.29
CA ARG A 179 -22.71 -16.38 42.93
C ARG A 179 -21.89 -15.10 42.80
N SER A 180 -21.00 -14.82 43.75
CA SER A 180 -20.14 -13.64 43.70
C SER A 180 -19.21 -13.63 42.48
N GLN A 181 -18.66 -14.80 42.11
CA GLN A 181 -17.82 -14.94 40.93
C GLN A 181 -18.62 -14.74 39.62
N LEU A 182 -19.87 -15.21 39.55
CA LEU A 182 -20.77 -14.94 38.43
C LEU A 182 -21.11 -13.45 38.29
N GLU A 183 -21.42 -12.76 39.38
CA GLU A 183 -21.68 -11.31 39.37
C GLU A 183 -20.46 -10.53 38.86
N ARG A 184 -19.26 -10.90 39.32
CA ARG A 184 -18.01 -10.31 38.84
C ARG A 184 -17.79 -10.56 37.34
N LEU A 185 -18.07 -11.76 36.86
CA LEU A 185 -17.92 -12.11 35.45
C LEU A 185 -18.91 -11.33 34.57
N GLN A 186 -20.16 -11.18 35.03
CA GLN A 186 -21.18 -10.38 34.36
C GLN A 186 -20.78 -8.90 34.28
N TRP A 187 -20.24 -8.34 35.37
CA TRP A 187 -19.73 -6.97 35.38
C TRP A 187 -18.58 -6.79 34.37
N LEU A 188 -17.63 -7.73 34.33
CA LEU A 188 -16.50 -7.70 33.41
C LEU A 188 -16.94 -7.73 31.94
N VAL A 189 -17.84 -8.65 31.58
CA VAL A 189 -18.40 -8.75 30.22
C VAL A 189 -19.15 -7.47 29.83
N THR A 190 -19.94 -6.91 30.75
CA THR A 190 -20.67 -5.67 30.49
C THR A 190 -19.72 -4.49 30.26
N SER A 191 -18.66 -4.38 31.06
CA SER A 191 -17.63 -3.36 30.89
C SER A 191 -16.89 -3.50 29.56
N LEU A 192 -16.57 -4.74 29.16
CA LEU A 192 -15.92 -5.02 27.87
C LEU A 192 -16.81 -4.63 26.67
N LEU A 193 -18.10 -4.96 26.72
CA LEU A 193 -19.07 -4.57 25.70
C LEU A 193 -19.23 -3.05 25.59
N LYS A 194 -19.23 -2.34 26.72
CA LYS A 194 -19.26 -0.87 26.73
C LYS A 194 -18.01 -0.29 26.08
N LEU A 195 -16.83 -0.80 26.43
CA LEU A 195 -15.57 -0.36 25.85
C LEU A 195 -15.52 -0.62 24.34
N SER A 196 -15.97 -1.79 23.88
CA SER A 196 -16.04 -2.13 22.46
C SER A 196 -16.97 -1.20 21.68
N LYS A 197 -18.12 -0.80 22.25
CA LYS A 197 -19.01 0.17 21.61
C LYS A 197 -18.36 1.55 21.46
N ILE A 198 -17.60 1.98 22.47
CA ILE A 198 -16.85 3.25 22.46
C ILE A 198 -15.80 3.20 21.34
N ASP A 199 -15.03 2.11 21.28
CA ASP A 199 -13.96 1.91 20.29
C ASP A 199 -14.50 1.84 18.85
N ALA A 200 -15.67 1.22 18.65
CA ALA A 200 -16.38 1.21 17.37
C ALA A 200 -16.99 2.58 16.97
N GLY A 201 -16.88 3.62 17.81
CA GLY A 201 -17.45 4.94 17.56
C GLY A 201 -18.99 4.96 17.54
N THR A 202 -19.63 3.90 18.04
CA THR A 202 -21.10 3.71 18.00
C THR A 202 -21.82 4.27 19.23
N VAL A 203 -21.07 4.87 20.18
CA VAL A 203 -21.66 5.45 21.39
C VAL A 203 -22.13 6.87 21.09
N GLU A 204 -23.45 7.04 21.03
CA GLU A 204 -24.07 8.36 21.06
C GLU A 204 -24.00 8.93 22.47
N PHE A 205 -23.14 9.93 22.67
CA PHE A 205 -23.07 10.66 23.93
C PHE A 205 -24.22 11.65 24.01
N LYS A 206 -25.17 11.40 24.92
CA LYS A 206 -26.23 12.37 25.23
C LYS A 206 -25.63 13.55 25.99
N LYS A 207 -25.55 14.72 25.34
CA LYS A 207 -25.13 15.97 25.97
C LYS A 207 -26.34 16.68 26.54
N ASP A 208 -26.50 16.61 27.86
CA ASP A 208 -27.52 17.37 28.58
C ASP A 208 -26.86 18.56 29.31
N ASN A 209 -27.52 19.72 29.31
CA ASN A 209 -27.07 20.89 30.08
C ASN A 209 -27.46 20.72 31.55
N ILE A 210 -26.47 20.42 32.40
CA ILE A 210 -26.67 20.18 33.83
C ILE A 210 -26.07 21.33 34.62
N LYS A 211 -26.85 21.98 35.50
CA LYS A 211 -26.32 22.99 36.42
C LYS A 211 -25.40 22.31 37.44
N ILE A 212 -24.14 22.74 37.52
CA ILE A 212 -23.09 22.16 38.38
C ILE A 212 -23.50 22.03 39.86
N LYS A 213 -24.42 22.88 40.35
CA LYS A 213 -24.99 22.82 41.70
C LYS A 213 -25.73 21.51 42.03
N TYR A 214 -26.10 20.70 41.04
CA TYR A 214 -26.75 19.39 41.24
C TYR A 214 -25.80 18.18 41.14
N LEU A 215 -24.51 18.42 40.88
CA LEU A 215 -23.48 17.38 40.75
C LEU A 215 -22.55 17.31 41.97
N ILE A 216 -22.81 18.13 43.00
CA ILE A 216 -22.06 18.22 44.26
C ILE A 216 -23.05 18.00 45.41
#